data_AF-A0A257W8X9-F1
#
_entry.id   AF-A0A257W8X9-F1
#
_cell.length_a   1.000
_cell.length_b   1.000
_cell.length_c   1.000
_cell.angle_alpha   90.00
_cell.angle_beta   90.00
_cell.angle_gamma   90.00
#
_symmetry.space_group_name_H-M   'P 1'
#
loop_
_entity.id
_entity.type
_entity.pdbx_description
1 polymer ?
#
loop_
_entity_poly.entity_id
_entity_poly.type
_entity_poly.pdbx_seq_one_letter_code
_entity_poly.pdbx_strand_id
1 'polypeptide(L)'
;MAKNPDQPPLRCHTSRDRPSPRCRSCLIWIGLTVAAVLGCGVVHRPATTGLPDRHKVSANQLVVQSDIRLPKTHPLIQDLETLRGDIARTLNLPLQKQPVTVYLFADEV
;
A
#
# COMPACT_ATOMS: atom_id res chain seq x y z
N MET A 1 35.75 44.95 49.49
CA MET A 1 35.14 44.22 50.63
C MET A 1 33.78 43.75 50.15
N ALA A 2 33.42 42.47 50.04
CA ALA A 2 33.83 41.31 50.82
C ALA A 2 33.92 40.03 49.97
N LYS A 3 34.75 39.13 50.49
CA LYS A 3 35.07 37.75 50.11
C LYS A 3 33.96 36.80 50.57
N ASN A 4 33.46 35.93 49.69
CA ASN A 4 32.96 34.61 50.12
C ASN A 4 33.10 33.55 48.98
N PRO A 5 34.12 32.70 49.04
CA PRO A 5 34.28 31.53 48.18
C PRO A 5 34.05 30.24 48.98
N ASP A 6 33.04 29.45 48.65
CA ASP A 6 32.99 28.01 49.02
C ASP A 6 31.83 27.31 48.30
N GLN A 7 32.11 26.71 47.14
CA GLN A 7 31.22 25.71 46.55
C GLN A 7 32.08 24.56 45.98
N PRO A 8 32.11 23.39 46.63
CA PRO A 8 32.92 22.27 46.18
C PRO A 8 32.27 21.54 44.98
N PRO A 9 33.07 20.99 44.04
CA PRO A 9 32.54 20.17 42.96
C PRO A 9 32.27 18.75 43.49
N LEU A 10 31.00 18.35 43.59
CA LEU A 10 30.68 16.95 43.85
C LEU A 10 30.81 16.15 42.56
N ARG A 11 31.94 15.44 42.51
CA ARG A 11 32.28 14.31 41.62
C ARG A 11 31.06 13.51 41.18
N CYS A 12 30.81 13.44 39.88
CA CYS A 12 30.03 12.35 39.31
C CYS A 12 30.88 11.07 39.39
N HIS A 13 30.58 10.21 40.36
CA HIS A 13 31.06 8.83 40.39
C HIS A 13 30.43 8.09 39.20
N THR A 14 31.22 7.83 38.15
CA THR A 14 30.84 6.87 37.12
C THR A 14 30.88 5.47 37.72
N SER A 15 29.75 5.02 38.24
CA SER A 15 29.56 3.63 38.65
C SER A 15 29.57 2.76 37.40
N ARG A 16 30.69 2.08 37.17
CA ARG A 16 30.83 1.06 36.13
C ARG A 16 30.31 -0.25 36.71
N ASP A 17 28.99 -0.34 36.83
CA ASP A 17 28.34 -1.54 37.35
C ASP A 17 28.48 -2.68 36.33
N ARG A 18 29.30 -3.68 36.67
CA ARG A 18 29.31 -4.98 35.99
C ARG A 18 28.00 -5.71 36.34
N PRO A 19 27.14 -6.03 35.37
CA PRO A 19 25.91 -6.74 35.69
C PRO A 19 26.21 -8.20 36.06
N SER A 20 25.59 -8.65 37.16
CA SER A 20 25.63 -10.00 37.68
C SER A 20 25.06 -11.03 36.68
N PRO A 21 25.44 -12.33 36.75
CA PRO A 21 25.02 -13.34 35.76
C PRO A 21 23.51 -13.62 35.74
N ARG A 22 22.77 -13.21 36.79
CA ARG A 22 21.30 -13.27 36.83
C ARG A 22 20.63 -12.20 35.95
N CYS A 23 21.30 -11.07 35.70
CA CYS A 23 20.80 -9.99 34.85
C CYS A 23 20.88 -10.30 33.35
N ARG A 24 21.78 -11.21 32.92
CA ARG A 24 21.95 -11.55 31.50
C ARG A 24 20.73 -12.27 30.92
N SER A 25 20.10 -13.13 31.72
CA SER A 25 18.92 -13.89 31.30
C SER A 25 17.72 -12.97 31.06
N CYS A 26 17.47 -12.01 31.95
CA CYS A 26 16.38 -11.03 31.77
C CYS A 26 16.57 -10.17 30.53
N LEU A 27 17.80 -9.76 30.22
CA LEU A 27 18.09 -8.95 29.03
C LEU A 27 17.83 -9.71 27.73
N ILE A 28 18.06 -11.02 27.69
CA ILE A 28 17.73 -11.86 26.53
C ILE A 28 16.22 -11.97 26.33
N TRP A 29 15.46 -12.20 27.42
CA TRP A 29 14.00 -12.28 27.35
C TRP A 29 13.35 -10.94 26.97
N ILE A 30 13.87 -9.82 27.46
CA ILE A 30 13.41 -8.48 27.09
C ILE A 30 13.76 -8.18 25.61
N GLY A 31 14.94 -8.58 25.13
CA GLY A 31 15.30 -8.43 23.73
C GLY A 31 14.38 -9.24 22.80
N LEU A 32 14.06 -10.47 23.17
CA LEU A 32 13.18 -11.36 22.39
C LEU A 32 11.75 -10.81 22.31
N THR A 33 11.21 -10.30 23.42
CA THR A 33 9.86 -9.71 23.43
C THR A 33 9.78 -8.42 22.61
N VAL A 34 10.79 -7.55 22.70
CA VAL A 34 10.85 -6.32 21.88
C VAL A 34 10.94 -6.66 20.39
N ALA A 35 11.76 -7.65 20.00
CA ALA A 35 11.84 -8.10 18.61
C ALA A 35 10.51 -8.68 18.09
N ALA A 36 9.79 -9.43 18.92
CA ALA A 36 8.48 -9.96 18.57
C ALA A 36 7.41 -8.86 18.39
N VAL A 37 7.44 -7.82 19.22
CA VAL A 37 6.49 -6.69 19.11
C VAL A 37 6.80 -5.82 17.90
N LEU A 38 8.08 -5.59 17.58
CA LEU A 38 8.47 -4.81 16.40
C LEU A 38 8.30 -5.58 15.08
N GLY A 39 8.37 -6.92 15.10
CA GLY A 39 8.23 -7.78 13.91
C GLY A 39 6.79 -7.86 13.35
N CYS A 40 5.77 -7.64 14.17
CA CYS A 40 4.36 -7.74 13.73
C CYS A 40 3.90 -6.57 12.82
N GLY A 41 4.69 -5.51 12.68
CA GLY A 41 4.35 -4.34 11.85
C GLY A 41 4.90 -4.37 10.42
N VAL A 42 5.87 -5.23 10.11
CA VAL A 42 6.56 -5.29 8.80
C VAL A 42 5.97 -6.40 7.94
N VAL A 43 4.64 -6.56 7.96
CA VAL A 43 3.96 -7.22 6.84
C VAL A 43 3.84 -6.18 5.75
N HIS A 44 4.85 -6.13 4.88
CA HIS A 44 4.77 -5.43 3.60
C HIS A 44 3.73 -6.19 2.76
N ARG A 45 2.45 -5.82 2.92
CA ARG A 45 1.41 -6.31 2.04
C ARG A 45 1.78 -5.81 0.65
N PRO A 46 2.02 -6.69 -0.33
CA PRO A 46 2.09 -6.22 -1.71
C PRO A 46 0.79 -5.44 -1.92
N ALA A 47 0.91 -4.21 -2.44
CA ALA A 47 -0.27 -3.46 -2.83
C ALA A 47 -1.08 -4.42 -3.70
N THR A 48 -2.24 -4.85 -3.18
CA THR A 48 -3.20 -5.60 -3.98
C THR A 48 -3.38 -4.74 -5.22
N THR A 49 -2.92 -5.23 -6.36
CA THR A 49 -3.05 -4.55 -7.65
C THR A 49 -4.54 -4.32 -7.83
N GLY A 50 -5.00 -3.15 -7.40
CA GLY A 50 -6.40 -2.84 -7.28
C GLY A 50 -7.01 -2.84 -8.66
N LEU A 51 -8.29 -3.20 -8.77
CA LEU A 51 -8.96 -2.98 -10.04
C LEU A 51 -8.89 -1.48 -10.37
N PRO A 52 -8.68 -1.14 -11.65
CA PRO A 52 -8.55 0.25 -12.06
C PRO A 52 -9.89 0.94 -11.89
N ASP A 53 -10.06 1.69 -10.79
CA ASP A 53 -11.32 2.37 -10.45
C ASP A 53 -11.20 3.91 -10.57
N ARG A 54 -10.06 4.41 -11.06
CA ARG A 54 -9.79 5.85 -11.08
C ARG A 54 -10.63 6.61 -12.09
N HIS A 55 -10.92 6.00 -13.25
CA HIS A 55 -11.68 6.64 -14.31
C HIS A 55 -12.72 5.69 -14.90
N LYS A 56 -13.98 6.12 -14.95
CA LYS A 56 -15.11 5.36 -15.51
C LYS A 56 -15.66 6.03 -16.76
N VAL A 57 -15.76 5.24 -17.82
CA VAL A 57 -16.38 5.64 -19.10
C VAL A 57 -17.53 4.68 -19.39
N SER A 58 -18.75 5.22 -19.42
CA SER A 58 -19.94 4.46 -19.82
C SER A 58 -20.31 4.83 -21.25
N ALA A 59 -20.37 3.82 -22.12
CA ALA A 59 -20.79 3.94 -23.51
C ALA A 59 -21.84 2.86 -23.81
N ASN A 60 -23.10 3.28 -23.94
CA ASN A 60 -24.27 2.42 -24.14
C ASN A 60 -24.38 1.25 -23.15
N GLN A 61 -23.82 0.08 -23.49
CA GLN A 61 -23.84 -1.16 -22.71
C GLN A 61 -22.44 -1.60 -22.26
N LEU A 62 -21.44 -0.73 -22.37
CA LEU A 62 -20.04 -0.94 -22.02
C LEU A 62 -19.65 0.01 -20.90
N VAL A 63 -19.10 -0.54 -19.81
CA VAL A 63 -18.55 0.20 -18.67
C VAL A 63 -17.05 -0.05 -18.66
N VAL A 64 -16.26 0.94 -19.05
CA VAL A 64 -14.81 0.86 -19.04
C VAL A 64 -14.28 1.52 -17.78
N GLN A 65 -13.53 0.76 -16.98
CA GLN A 65 -12.82 1.29 -15.82
C GLN A 65 -11.32 1.28 -16.12
N SER A 66 -10.65 2.40 -15.87
CA SER A 66 -9.27 2.62 -16.31
C SER A 66 -8.47 3.45 -15.31
N ASP A 67 -7.17 3.16 -15.20
CA ASP A 67 -6.24 3.96 -14.41
C ASP A 67 -5.83 5.26 -15.12
N ILE A 68 -5.96 5.27 -16.45
CA ILE A 68 -5.66 6.41 -17.33
C ILE A 68 -6.95 7.15 -17.74
N ARG A 69 -6.83 8.43 -18.07
CA ARG A 69 -7.97 9.22 -18.53
C ARG A 69 -8.32 8.86 -19.97
N LEU A 70 -9.42 8.14 -20.18
CA LEU A 70 -10.00 7.93 -21.50
C LEU A 70 -11.16 8.91 -21.75
N PRO A 71 -11.08 9.78 -22.77
CA PRO A 71 -12.25 10.53 -23.21
C PRO A 71 -13.30 9.58 -23.80
N LYS A 72 -14.59 9.95 -23.73
CA LYS A 72 -15.68 9.13 -24.29
C LYS A 72 -15.54 8.87 -25.79
N THR A 73 -14.92 9.79 -26.51
CA THR A 73 -14.66 9.71 -27.96
C THR A 73 -13.30 9.06 -28.26
N HIS A 74 -12.70 8.36 -27.31
CA HIS A 74 -11.43 7.67 -27.54
C HIS A 74 -11.62 6.53 -28.56
N PRO A 75 -10.71 6.36 -29.55
CA PRO A 75 -10.84 5.32 -30.57
C PRO A 75 -11.08 3.91 -30.01
N LEU A 76 -10.38 3.57 -28.91
CA LEU A 76 -10.56 2.29 -28.21
C LEU A 76 -12.02 2.01 -27.81
N ILE A 77 -12.78 3.01 -27.38
CA ILE A 77 -14.20 2.81 -27.00
C ILE A 77 -15.03 2.46 -28.23
N GLN A 78 -14.79 3.15 -29.34
CA GLN A 78 -15.46 2.88 -30.62
C GLN A 78 -15.10 1.50 -31.18
N ASP A 79 -13.84 1.09 -31.06
CA ASP A 79 -13.37 -0.23 -31.47
C ASP A 79 -14.05 -1.34 -30.65
N LEU A 80 -14.16 -1.16 -29.33
CA LEU A 80 -14.85 -2.11 -28.45
C LEU A 80 -16.36 -2.21 -28.77
N GLU A 81 -17.01 -1.09 -29.08
CA GLU A 81 -18.42 -1.10 -29.51
C GLU A 81 -18.59 -1.84 -30.85
N THR A 82 -17.71 -1.57 -31.81
CA THR A 82 -17.73 -2.21 -33.14
C THR A 82 -17.49 -3.72 -33.01
N LEU A 83 -16.46 -4.12 -32.26
CA LEU A 83 -16.13 -5.52 -32.01
C LEU A 83 -17.30 -6.28 -31.38
N ARG A 84 -18.03 -5.67 -30.44
CA ARG A 84 -19.23 -6.28 -29.86
C ARG A 84 -20.31 -6.51 -30.92
N GLY A 85 -20.54 -5.53 -31.80
CA GLY A 85 -21.47 -5.64 -32.91
C GLY A 85 -21.09 -6.78 -33.86
N ASP A 86 -19.81 -6.90 -34.18
CA ASP A 86 -19.28 -7.93 -35.07
C ASP A 86 -19.37 -9.32 -34.44
N ILE A 87 -19.05 -9.48 -33.15
CA ILE A 87 -19.23 -10.72 -32.40
C ILE A 87 -20.71 -11.11 -32.37
N ALA A 88 -21.61 -10.19 -32.06
CA ALA A 88 -23.04 -10.46 -32.01
C ALA A 88 -23.59 -10.91 -33.39
N ARG A 89 -23.15 -10.25 -34.47
CA ARG A 89 -23.51 -10.64 -35.85
C ARG A 89 -22.94 -12.00 -36.22
N THR A 90 -21.67 -12.24 -35.94
CA THR A 90 -20.96 -13.47 -36.31
C THR A 90 -21.55 -14.68 -35.60
N LEU A 91 -21.88 -14.55 -34.31
CA LEU A 91 -22.52 -15.62 -33.54
C LEU A 91 -24.06 -15.64 -33.67
N ASN A 92 -24.65 -14.73 -34.46
CA ASN A 92 -26.11 -14.55 -34.59
C ASN A 92 -26.83 -14.46 -33.23
N LEU A 93 -26.23 -13.73 -32.29
CA LEU A 93 -26.74 -13.56 -30.93
C LEU A 93 -27.57 -12.28 -30.82
N PRO A 94 -28.67 -12.29 -30.05
CA PRO A 94 -29.36 -11.06 -29.71
C PRO A 94 -28.44 -10.16 -28.88
N LEU A 95 -28.42 -8.87 -29.21
CA LEU A 95 -27.66 -7.88 -28.44
C LEU A 95 -28.19 -7.84 -27.00
N GLN A 96 -27.37 -8.34 -26.07
CA GLN A 96 -27.73 -8.43 -24.66
C GLN A 96 -27.82 -7.05 -24.03
N LYS A 97 -28.87 -6.79 -23.25
CA LYS A 97 -29.06 -5.51 -22.54
C LYS A 97 -28.17 -5.35 -21.30
N GLN A 98 -27.43 -6.40 -20.93
CA GLN A 98 -26.62 -6.41 -19.72
C GLN A 98 -25.32 -5.59 -19.93
N PRO A 99 -24.95 -4.72 -18.97
CA PRO A 99 -23.73 -3.95 -19.05
C PRO A 99 -22.50 -4.85 -18.92
N VAL A 100 -21.53 -4.68 -19.81
CA VAL A 100 -20.24 -5.39 -19.79
C VAL A 100 -19.21 -4.46 -19.17
N THR A 101 -18.50 -4.93 -18.13
CA THR A 101 -17.44 -4.15 -17.48
C THR A 101 -16.07 -4.58 -18.01
N VAL A 102 -15.28 -3.63 -18.49
CA VAL A 102 -13.92 -3.83 -19.01
C VAL A 102 -12.94 -3.06 -18.13
N TYR A 103 -11.85 -3.71 -17.71
CA TYR A 103 -10.81 -3.09 -16.89
C TYR A 103 -9.55 -2.86 -17.75
N LEU A 104 -9.08 -1.61 -17.80
CA LEU A 104 -7.82 -1.22 -18.44
C LEU A 104 -6.81 -0.80 -17.37
N PHE A 105 -5.72 -1.56 -17.29
CA PHE A 105 -4.57 -1.28 -16.43
C PHE A 105 -3.57 -0.39 -17.18
N ALA A 106 -2.84 0.45 -16.43
CA ALA A 106 -1.82 1.32 -17.04
C ALA A 106 -0.52 0.57 -17.37
N ASP A 107 -0.31 -0.57 -16.73
CA ASP A 107 0.89 -1.39 -16.76
C ASP A 107 0.56 -2.86 -17.02
N GLU A 108 1.56 -3.56 -17.53
CA GLU A 108 1.57 -5.00 -17.70
C GLU A 108 2.12 -5.58 -16.38
N VAL A 109 1.28 -6.28 -15.61
CA VAL A 109 1.69 -6.88 -14.32
C VAL A 109 2.78 -7.93 -14.52
#